data_AF-A0A212T669-F1
#
_entry.id   AF-A0A212T669-F1
#
_cell.length_a   1.000
_cell.length_b   1.000
_cell.length_c   1.000
_cell.angle_alpha   90.00
_cell.angle_beta   90.00
_cell.angle_gamma   90.00
#
_symmetry.space_group_name_H-M   'P 1'
#
loop_
_entity.id
_entity.type
_entity.pdbx_description
1 polymer ?
#
loop_
_entity_poly.entity_id
_entity_poly.type
_entity_poly.pdbx_seq_one_letter_code
_entity_poly.pdbx_strand_id
1 'polypeptide(L)'
;MDTSDEPFDRALLYLRAAGHDTGPETRARLHSMLQARGAEHPALNAGQLLEQMPRWFALPGPSQRPHLPPITRASIGYPRE
;
A
#
# COMPACT_ATOMS: atom_id res chain seq x y z
N MET A 1 -21.06 -7.65 -13.96
CA MET A 1 -19.70 -7.19 -14.30
C MET A 1 -19.07 -6.80 -12.98
N ASP A 2 -18.46 -7.78 -12.33
CA ASP A 2 -17.84 -7.63 -11.01
C ASP A 2 -16.51 -6.92 -11.24
N THR A 3 -16.56 -5.58 -11.29
CA THR A 3 -15.34 -4.77 -11.30
C THR A 3 -14.70 -4.98 -9.95
N SER A 4 -13.88 -6.01 -9.83
CA SER A 4 -12.93 -6.17 -8.73
C SER A 4 -12.29 -4.80 -8.53
N ASP A 5 -12.53 -4.23 -7.36
CA ASP A 5 -11.97 -2.96 -6.94
C ASP A 5 -10.47 -3.23 -6.73
N GLU A 6 -9.72 -3.28 -7.83
CA GLU A 6 -8.30 -3.61 -7.90
C GLU A 6 -7.44 -2.92 -6.82
N PRO A 7 -7.67 -1.63 -6.48
CA PRO A 7 -7.02 -0.99 -5.33
C PRO A 7 -7.37 -1.59 -3.96
N PHE A 8 -8.60 -2.07 -3.74
CA PHE A 8 -8.99 -2.77 -2.50
C PHE A 8 -8.26 -4.11 -2.34
N ASP A 9 -8.23 -4.93 -3.39
CA ASP A 9 -7.49 -6.19 -3.36
C ASP A 9 -5.98 -5.96 -3.19
N ARG A 10 -5.44 -4.91 -3.81
CA ARG A 10 -4.05 -4.49 -3.62
C ARG A 10 -3.76 -4.07 -2.18
N ALA A 11 -4.66 -3.31 -1.53
CA ALA A 11 -4.51 -2.92 -0.13
C ALA A 11 -4.51 -4.14 0.80
N LEU A 12 -5.39 -5.12 0.56
CA LEU A 12 -5.39 -6.38 1.31
C LEU A 12 -4.09 -7.16 1.11
N LEU A 13 -3.55 -7.18 -0.10
CA LEU A 13 -2.27 -7.84 -0.39
C LEU A 13 -1.12 -7.22 0.43
N TYR A 14 -1.06 -5.88 0.51
CA TYR A 14 -0.06 -5.20 1.34
C TYR A 14 -0.27 -5.43 2.83
N LEU A 15 -1.52 -5.43 3.29
CA LEU A 15 -1.84 -5.68 4.69
C LEU A 15 -1.38 -7.09 5.11
N ARG A 16 -1.63 -8.09 4.26
CA ARG A 16 -1.12 -9.45 4.46
C ARG A 16 0.42 -9.50 4.47
N ALA A 17 1.07 -8.81 3.54
CA ALA A 17 2.54 -8.77 3.46
C ALA A 17 3.19 -8.13 4.70
N ALA A 18 2.49 -7.20 5.36
CA ALA A 18 2.90 -6.61 6.63
C ALA A 18 2.63 -7.52 7.86
N GLY A 19 2.09 -8.73 7.65
CA GLY A 19 1.82 -9.70 8.73
C GLY A 19 0.48 -9.51 9.43
N HIS A 20 -0.41 -8.67 8.90
CA HIS A 20 -1.74 -8.49 9.46
C HIS A 20 -2.72 -9.55 8.94
N ASP A 21 -3.68 -9.92 9.80
CA ASP A 21 -4.77 -10.81 9.40
C ASP A 21 -5.68 -10.11 8.38
N THR A 22 -5.88 -10.74 7.22
CA THR A 22 -6.77 -10.26 6.15
C THR A 22 -8.00 -11.14 6.03
N GLY A 23 -8.47 -11.69 7.15
CA GLY A 23 -9.66 -12.52 7.25
C GLY A 23 -10.95 -11.74 6.98
N PRO A 24 -12.10 -12.44 7.02
CA PRO A 24 -13.40 -11.85 6.73
C PRO A 24 -13.74 -10.67 7.65
N GLU A 25 -13.30 -10.71 8.90
CA GLU A 25 -13.53 -9.62 9.87
C GLU A 25 -12.75 -8.35 9.50
N THR A 26 -11.46 -8.47 9.18
CA THR A 26 -10.65 -7.34 8.71
C THR A 26 -11.22 -6.76 7.42
N ARG A 27 -11.65 -7.62 6.48
CA ARG A 27 -12.30 -7.18 5.23
C ARG A 27 -13.58 -6.39 5.52
N ALA A 28 -14.45 -6.90 6.38
CA ALA A 28 -15.68 -6.22 6.76
C ALA A 28 -15.42 -4.87 7.44
N ARG A 29 -14.42 -4.80 8.33
CA ARG A 29 -14.03 -3.58 9.03
C ARG A 29 -13.48 -2.52 8.06
N LEU A 30 -12.63 -2.92 7.12
CA LEU A 30 -12.11 -2.04 6.07
C LEU A 30 -13.25 -1.52 5.20
N HIS A 31 -14.17 -2.41 4.78
CA HIS A 31 -15.32 -2.04 3.96
C HIS A 31 -16.25 -1.06 4.68
N SER A 32 -16.52 -1.27 5.97
CA SER A 32 -17.30 -0.36 6.80
C SER A 32 -16.63 1.02 6.92
N MET A 33 -15.31 1.07 7.10
CA MET A 33 -14.57 2.32 7.18
C MET A 33 -14.59 3.08 5.84
N LEU A 34 -14.47 2.37 4.71
CA LEU A 34 -14.60 2.96 3.38
C LEU A 34 -16.02 3.45 3.11
N GLN A 35 -17.06 2.72 3.53
CA GLN A 35 -18.45 3.17 3.40
C GLN A 35 -18.75 4.43 4.24
N ALA A 36 -18.25 4.49 5.48
CA ALA A 36 -18.41 5.66 6.33
C ALA A 36 -17.77 6.92 5.68
N ARG A 37 -16.60 6.75 5.05
CA ARG A 37 -15.93 7.82 4.29
C ARG A 37 -16.58 8.13 2.94
N GLY A 38 -17.11 7.12 2.26
CA GLY A 38 -17.88 7.28 1.02
C GLY A 38 -19.17 8.06 1.24
N ALA A 39 -19.79 7.96 2.42
CA ALA A 39 -20.94 8.79 2.78
C ALA A 39 -20.58 10.28 2.85
N GLU A 40 -19.36 10.62 3.27
CA GLU A 40 -18.85 12.00 3.26
C GLU A 40 -18.41 12.45 1.85
N HIS A 41 -18.01 11.50 0.99
CA HIS A 41 -17.52 11.76 -0.37
C HIS A 41 -18.20 10.84 -1.41
N PRO A 42 -19.48 11.08 -1.74
CA PRO A 42 -20.29 10.16 -2.56
C PRO A 42 -19.83 10.03 -4.02
N ALA A 43 -18.92 10.90 -4.48
CA ALA A 43 -18.37 10.87 -5.84
C ALA A 43 -17.21 9.87 -6.02
N LEU A 44 -16.75 9.22 -4.95
CA LEU A 44 -15.56 8.38 -4.96
C LEU A 44 -15.89 6.91 -4.74
N ASN A 45 -15.32 6.01 -5.54
CA ASN A 45 -15.39 4.58 -5.29
C ASN A 45 -14.43 4.13 -4.17
N ALA A 46 -14.58 2.89 -3.70
CA ALA A 46 -13.76 2.33 -2.62
C ALA A 46 -12.25 2.45 -2.92
N GLY A 47 -11.86 2.20 -4.16
CA GLY A 47 -10.49 2.37 -4.64
C GLY A 47 -9.95 3.79 -4.54
N GLN A 48 -10.72 4.77 -5.00
CA GLN A 48 -10.35 6.19 -4.93
C GLN A 48 -10.34 6.73 -3.50
N LEU A 49 -11.13 6.14 -2.60
CA LEU A 49 -11.08 6.43 -1.16
C LEU A 49 -9.80 5.85 -0.54
N LEU A 50 -9.38 4.64 -0.92
CA LEU A 50 -8.11 4.04 -0.50
C LEU A 50 -6.90 4.87 -0.94
N GLU A 51 -6.89 5.39 -2.16
CA GLU A 51 -5.82 6.28 -2.64
C GLU A 51 -5.73 7.60 -1.86
N GLN A 52 -6.81 8.00 -1.17
CA GLN A 52 -6.84 9.18 -0.33
C GLN A 52 -6.55 8.90 1.14
N MET A 53 -6.54 7.64 1.58
CA MET A 53 -6.15 7.28 2.95
C MET A 53 -4.81 7.88 3.39
N PRO A 54 -3.74 7.93 2.57
CA PRO A 54 -2.48 8.56 2.98
C PRO A 54 -2.59 10.06 3.31
N ARG A 55 -3.67 10.73 2.89
CA ARG A 55 -3.94 12.13 3.27
C ARG A 55 -4.73 12.24 4.57
N TRP A 56 -5.53 11.22 4.89
CA TRP A 56 -6.35 11.18 6.12
C TRP A 56 -5.58 10.66 7.32
N PHE A 57 -4.67 9.73 7.08
CA PHE A 57 -3.69 9.31 8.05
C PHE A 57 -2.47 10.19 7.83
N ALA A 58 -1.93 10.79 8.89
CA ALA A 58 -0.66 11.51 8.85
C ALA A 58 0.51 10.53 8.66
N LEU A 59 0.43 9.70 7.62
CA LEU A 59 1.51 8.83 7.21
C LEU A 59 2.64 9.74 6.74
N PRO A 60 3.88 9.46 7.15
CA PRO A 60 5.02 10.14 6.54
C PRO A 60 4.87 9.98 5.03
N GLY A 61 4.83 11.12 4.31
CA GLY A 61 4.73 11.13 2.85
C GLY A 61 5.81 10.22 2.24
N PRO A 62 5.64 9.73 1.00
CA PRO A 62 6.48 8.70 0.40
C PRO A 62 7.94 9.05 0.68
N SER A 63 8.53 8.28 1.60
CA SER A 63 9.87 8.57 2.11
C SER A 63 10.75 8.66 0.88
N GLN A 64 11.28 9.86 0.60
CA GLN A 64 12.33 10.00 -0.40
C GLN A 64 13.33 8.93 -0.05
N ARG A 65 13.48 7.93 -0.93
CA ARG A 65 14.29 6.74 -0.66
C ARG A 65 15.59 7.23 -0.04
N PRO A 66 16.04 6.69 1.11
CA PRO A 66 17.39 6.96 1.56
C PRO A 66 18.28 6.64 0.37
N HIS A 67 19.00 7.65 -0.12
CA HIS A 67 19.90 7.50 -1.25
C HIS A 67 20.75 6.27 -0.96
N LEU A 68 20.45 5.16 -1.65
CA LEU A 68 21.27 3.97 -1.54
C LEU A 68 22.69 4.44 -1.88
N PRO A 69 23.69 4.15 -1.03
CA PRO A 69 25.04 4.54 -1.34
C PRO A 69 25.36 3.97 -2.73
N PRO A 70 25.98 4.75 -3.62
CA PRO A 70 26.28 4.28 -4.96
C PRO A 70 27.04 2.96 -4.82
N ILE A 71 26.49 1.89 -5.40
CA ILE A 71 27.13 0.58 -5.46
C ILE A 71 28.39 0.78 -6.28
N THR A 72 29.49 1.08 -5.59
CA THR A 72 30.78 1.22 -6.21
C THR A 72 31.22 -0.20 -6.52
N ARG A 73 31.17 -0.58 -7.79
CA ARG A 73 31.67 -1.86 -8.28
C ARG A 73 33.18 -1.88 -8.08
N ALA A 74 33.63 -2.24 -6.87
CA ALA A 74 35.02 -2.59 -6.64
C ALA A 74 35.28 -3.87 -7.43
N SER A 75 36.04 -3.75 -8.51
CA SER A 75 36.59 -4.91 -9.23
C SER A 75 37.50 -5.65 -8.25
N ILE A 76 36.99 -6.70 -7.62
CA ILE A 76 37.81 -7.64 -6.86
C ILE A 76 38.70 -8.34 -7.89
N GLY A 77 39.95 -7.88 -7.99
CA GLY A 77 40.97 -8.54 -8.81
C GLY A 77 41.24 -9.92 -8.21
N TYR A 78 40.89 -10.98 -8.94
CA TYR A 78 41.33 -12.33 -8.58
C TYR A 78 42.85 -12.42 -8.75
N PRO A 79 43.60 -12.93 -7.76
CA PRO A 79 45.02 -13.21 -7.96
C PRO A 79 45.15 -14.29 -9.04
N ARG A 80 45.90 -13.98 -10.09
CA ARG A 80 46.39 -15.01 -11.02
C ARG A 80 47.55 -15.73 -10.33
N GLU A 81 47.38 -17.03 -10.14
CA GLU A 81 48.49 -17.97 -10.02
C GLU A 81 49.06 -18.26 -11.41
#